data_AF-A0A926G8C9-F1
#
_entry.id   AF-A0A926G8C9-F1
#
_cell.length_a   1.000
_cell.length_b   1.000
_cell.length_c   1.000
_cell.angle_alpha   90.00
_cell.angle_beta   90.00
_cell.angle_gamma   90.00
#
_symmetry.space_group_name_H-M   'P 1'
#
loop_
_entity.id
_entity.type
_entity.pdbx_description
1 polymer ?
#
loop_
_entity_poly.entity_id
_entity_poly.type
_entity_poly.pdbx_seq_one_letter_code
_entity_poly.pdbx_strand_id
1 'polypeptide(L)'
;MSGIGKSIFHVSNTGSNFIDGIIGGTAWDGAITYSFPRGFHSYGSYPKSWELASERNGFEPFSASARQGAIQILNDASPRGAFSVEGLTNVNVHAGTATNATIRFGYTAMESSTAVYYGYSWLPEVDGFWGSSYAARAGDVWLNPDFNRNLEPGNRAWYITMHEIGHGIGLKHPFDSAPKMADRYDNMSNTVMSYSAYSGAKNSFSNASIDYPQTYMRSDIAALQHMYGADYSTNSGNTVYRWQPGNGNTVIDGVVAISPHENKIFLTIWDGGGTDTYNLARYHSDLRIDLRPGKPSHFGTEQDADLGDGRSAAGMVYNAYLHHNNRDSLIENVIAGTAADRIIGNVVANDLRGQGGEDRLSGLGGNDTLRGGHGDDTLLGGLGNDILFGNQGADLLNGGQGRDEISFLRAKAAVTVDLTEARGTRGEAAGDRYIAVEDIVGSRFHDVLIGDVRANKIVGNGGRDLIDGRGGNDHLSGGAGADVFVFGPGRTHRDIIADFGLGGVDDHIRMAGFGGYETYRQLRNNMTQSEGDVHIGDRDGDLIVIEDTLLATLDRDVFLFA
;
A
#
# COMPACT_ATOMS: atom_id res chain seq x y z
N MET A 1 -34.79 39.81 -0.58
CA MET A 1 -34.21 38.47 -0.42
C MET A 1 -33.92 37.92 -1.80
N SER A 2 -32.75 38.20 -2.36
CA SER A 2 -32.25 37.49 -3.55
C SER A 2 -31.27 36.44 -3.03
N GLY A 3 -31.81 35.29 -2.62
CA GLY A 3 -31.03 34.18 -2.09
C GLY A 3 -30.08 33.68 -3.18
N ILE A 4 -28.79 33.75 -2.92
CA ILE A 4 -27.80 33.08 -3.75
C ILE A 4 -28.05 31.58 -3.54
N GLY A 5 -28.32 30.85 -4.62
CA GLY A 5 -28.74 29.44 -4.59
C GLY A 5 -27.63 28.45 -4.23
N LYS A 6 -26.86 28.73 -3.17
CA LYS A 6 -25.89 27.80 -2.60
C LYS A 6 -26.54 27.07 -1.43
N SER A 7 -26.68 25.74 -1.53
CA SER A 7 -27.21 24.88 -0.46
C SER A 7 -26.06 24.33 0.39
N ILE A 8 -26.27 24.17 1.69
CA ILE A 8 -25.31 23.54 2.60
C ILE A 8 -26.02 22.54 3.52
N PHE A 9 -25.24 21.63 4.08
CA PHE A 9 -25.67 20.75 5.16
C PHE A 9 -24.71 20.83 6.36
N HIS A 10 -25.20 20.43 7.53
CA HIS A 10 -24.40 20.36 8.74
C HIS A 10 -23.59 19.07 8.81
N VAL A 11 -22.31 19.20 9.14
CA VAL A 11 -21.39 18.07 9.32
C VAL A 11 -21.24 17.81 10.82
N SER A 12 -21.61 16.61 11.26
CA SER A 12 -21.41 16.21 12.66
C SER A 12 -19.97 15.78 12.91
N ASN A 13 -19.46 16.04 14.11
CA ASN A 13 -18.19 15.50 14.58
C ASN A 13 -18.23 13.98 14.66
N THR A 14 -17.09 13.34 14.44
CA THR A 14 -16.94 11.87 14.46
C THR A 14 -16.56 11.31 15.83
N GLY A 15 -16.11 12.17 16.75
CA GLY A 15 -15.45 11.79 18.01
C GLY A 15 -13.94 11.55 17.85
N SER A 16 -13.38 11.75 16.65
CA SER A 16 -11.97 11.57 16.35
C SER A 16 -11.15 12.81 16.69
N ASN A 17 -10.11 12.65 17.52
CA ASN A 17 -9.11 13.70 17.76
C ASN A 17 -8.16 13.94 16.57
N PHE A 18 -8.34 13.21 15.48
CA PHE A 18 -7.55 13.28 14.26
C PHE A 18 -8.19 14.15 13.18
N ILE A 19 -9.52 14.12 12.99
CA ILE A 19 -10.19 14.90 11.93
C ILE A 19 -11.17 15.96 12.45
N ASP A 20 -11.78 15.79 13.64
CA ASP A 20 -12.79 16.75 14.13
C ASP A 20 -12.20 18.16 14.33
N GLY A 21 -10.90 18.24 14.60
CA GLY A 21 -10.15 19.48 14.74
C GLY A 21 -10.13 20.36 13.50
N ILE A 22 -10.36 19.79 12.32
CA ILE A 22 -10.31 20.49 11.03
C ILE A 22 -11.67 20.51 10.31
N ILE A 23 -12.74 20.00 10.91
CA ILE A 23 -14.10 20.10 10.36
C ILE A 23 -14.71 21.46 10.74
N GLY A 24 -15.13 22.23 9.74
CA GLY A 24 -15.75 23.56 9.91
C GLY A 24 -17.20 23.53 10.41
N GLY A 25 -17.87 22.38 10.34
CA GLY A 25 -19.24 22.15 10.83
C GLY A 25 -20.34 22.25 9.75
N THR A 26 -19.97 22.68 8.54
CA THR A 26 -20.87 22.83 7.39
C THR A 26 -20.13 22.51 6.10
N ALA A 27 -20.87 22.02 5.11
CA ALA A 27 -20.36 21.58 3.80
C ALA A 27 -21.37 21.90 2.69
N TRP A 28 -20.92 21.99 1.44
CA TRP A 28 -21.81 22.24 0.30
C TRP A 28 -22.73 21.05 0.03
N ASP A 29 -24.03 21.30 -0.10
CA ASP A 29 -25.02 20.28 -0.46
C ASP A 29 -25.14 20.17 -1.99
N GLY A 30 -24.73 19.03 -2.54
CA GLY A 30 -24.69 18.78 -3.98
C GLY A 30 -23.33 19.08 -4.62
N ALA A 31 -23.35 19.44 -5.91
CA ALA A 31 -22.12 19.68 -6.66
C ALA A 31 -21.40 20.97 -6.23
N ILE A 32 -20.08 20.91 -6.17
CA ILE A 32 -19.23 22.08 -5.97
C ILE A 32 -18.99 22.71 -7.34
N THR A 33 -19.24 24.01 -7.45
CA THR A 33 -18.99 24.76 -8.67
C THR A 33 -17.89 25.79 -8.46
N TYR A 34 -16.96 25.90 -9.40
CA TYR A 34 -15.89 26.89 -9.34
C TYR A 34 -16.02 27.95 -10.43
N SER A 35 -15.54 29.15 -10.17
CA SER A 35 -15.38 30.16 -11.22
C SER A 35 -14.20 31.09 -10.96
N PHE A 36 -13.73 31.73 -12.04
CA PHE A 36 -12.65 32.72 -12.01
C PHE A 36 -13.18 34.06 -12.54
N PRO A 37 -13.85 34.86 -11.69
CA PRO A 37 -14.35 36.17 -12.07
C PRO A 37 -13.29 37.07 -12.74
N ARG A 38 -13.72 37.82 -13.75
CA ARG A 38 -12.85 38.81 -14.44
C ARG A 38 -12.94 40.21 -13.83
N GLY A 39 -13.88 40.44 -12.91
CA GLY A 39 -14.07 41.73 -12.26
C GLY A 39 -14.82 41.60 -10.94
N PHE A 40 -14.52 42.51 -10.02
CA PHE A 40 -15.08 42.54 -8.66
C PHE A 40 -16.62 42.57 -8.61
N HIS A 41 -17.28 43.10 -9.66
CA HIS A 41 -18.74 43.12 -9.76
C HIS A 41 -19.41 41.73 -9.65
N SER A 42 -18.67 40.66 -9.94
CA SER A 42 -19.18 39.28 -9.83
C SER A 42 -19.37 38.82 -8.37
N TYR A 43 -18.73 39.51 -7.42
CA TYR A 43 -18.89 39.26 -5.99
C TYR A 43 -20.09 40.02 -5.40
N GLY A 44 -20.58 41.07 -6.06
CA GLY A 44 -21.76 41.83 -5.62
C GLY A 44 -21.45 42.97 -4.63
N SER A 45 -22.50 43.58 -4.06
CA SER A 45 -22.38 44.75 -3.17
C SER A 45 -22.57 44.35 -1.70
N TYR A 46 -21.48 44.32 -0.94
CA TYR A 46 -21.48 43.94 0.47
C TYR A 46 -21.51 45.16 1.40
N PRO A 47 -21.92 45.03 2.68
CA PRO A 47 -21.75 46.10 3.66
C PRO A 47 -20.27 46.51 3.78
N LYS A 48 -20.02 47.80 4.06
CA LYS A 48 -18.67 48.37 4.16
C LYS A 48 -17.88 47.68 5.29
N SER A 49 -17.01 46.74 4.92
CA SER A 49 -15.92 46.24 5.76
C SER A 49 -14.56 46.65 5.18
N TRP A 50 -13.49 46.45 5.92
CA TRP A 50 -12.14 46.77 5.44
C TRP A 50 -11.66 45.74 4.41
N GLU A 51 -11.98 44.45 4.58
CA GLU A 51 -11.70 43.37 3.63
C GLU A 51 -12.35 43.68 2.27
N LEU A 52 -13.60 44.14 2.31
CA LEU A 52 -14.29 44.55 1.09
C LEU A 52 -13.56 45.70 0.36
N ALA A 53 -12.98 46.63 1.11
CA ALA A 53 -12.25 47.75 0.52
C ALA A 53 -10.95 47.28 -0.13
N SER A 54 -10.20 46.36 0.49
CA SER A 54 -9.00 45.78 -0.11
C SER A 54 -9.34 44.91 -1.31
N GLU A 55 -10.34 44.03 -1.20
CA GLU A 55 -10.81 43.19 -2.30
C GLU A 55 -11.21 44.01 -3.52
N ARG A 56 -12.03 45.05 -3.32
CA ARG A 56 -12.51 45.89 -4.42
C ARG A 56 -11.39 46.72 -5.06
N ASN A 57 -10.54 47.33 -4.25
CA ASN A 57 -9.53 48.26 -4.74
C ASN A 57 -8.30 47.54 -5.31
N GLY A 58 -7.99 46.36 -4.80
CA GLY A 58 -6.84 45.53 -5.19
C GLY A 58 -7.21 44.33 -6.05
N PHE A 59 -8.44 44.24 -6.56
CA PHE A 59 -8.91 43.08 -7.32
C PHE A 59 -8.05 42.84 -8.56
N GLU A 60 -7.56 41.61 -8.70
CA GLU A 60 -7.04 41.11 -9.98
C GLU A 60 -7.65 39.73 -10.31
N PRO A 61 -7.90 39.45 -11.60
CA PRO A 61 -8.32 38.12 -12.03
C PRO A 61 -7.15 37.14 -11.96
N PHE A 62 -7.46 35.84 -11.76
CA PHE A 62 -6.45 34.79 -11.83
C PHE A 62 -5.81 34.70 -13.21
N SER A 63 -4.49 34.48 -13.25
CA SER A 63 -3.74 34.18 -14.47
C SER A 63 -4.19 32.85 -15.10
N ALA A 64 -3.82 32.59 -16.35
CA ALA A 64 -4.15 31.30 -16.98
C ALA A 64 -3.54 30.09 -16.24
N SER A 65 -2.28 30.19 -15.82
CA SER A 65 -1.60 29.14 -15.06
C SER A 65 -2.22 28.90 -13.69
N ALA A 66 -2.53 29.97 -12.94
CA ALA A 66 -3.17 29.84 -11.63
C ALA A 66 -4.57 29.20 -11.73
N ARG A 67 -5.32 29.48 -12.81
CA ARG A 67 -6.60 28.80 -13.07
C ARG A 67 -6.42 27.30 -13.27
N GLN A 68 -5.40 26.89 -14.03
CA GLN A 68 -5.13 25.47 -14.26
C GLN A 68 -4.75 24.74 -12.98
N GLY A 69 -3.87 25.32 -12.15
CA GLY A 69 -3.51 24.70 -10.87
C GLY A 69 -4.69 24.63 -9.88
N ALA A 70 -5.51 25.68 -9.80
CA ALA A 70 -6.72 25.65 -8.96
C ALA A 70 -7.74 24.60 -9.44
N ILE A 71 -7.89 24.42 -10.76
CA ILE A 71 -8.71 23.34 -11.33
C ILE A 71 -8.13 21.98 -10.96
N GLN A 72 -6.81 21.79 -11.06
CA GLN A 72 -6.14 20.53 -10.70
C GLN A 72 -6.34 20.14 -9.23
N ILE A 73 -6.43 21.11 -8.32
CA ILE A 73 -6.73 20.87 -6.90
C ILE A 73 -8.20 20.45 -6.71
N LEU A 74 -9.12 21.01 -7.50
CA LEU A 74 -10.56 20.87 -7.31
C LEU A 74 -11.19 19.68 -8.04
N ASN A 75 -10.86 19.51 -9.31
CA ASN A 75 -11.54 18.63 -10.25
C ASN A 75 -10.55 17.62 -10.85
N ASP A 76 -11.07 16.43 -11.19
CA ASP A 76 -10.34 15.38 -11.89
C ASP A 76 -10.16 15.71 -13.39
N ALA A 77 -9.49 16.82 -13.67
CA ALA A 77 -9.15 17.24 -15.03
C ALA A 77 -7.86 16.57 -15.54
N SER A 78 -7.19 15.81 -14.68
CA SER A 78 -5.97 15.06 -14.99
C SER A 78 -6.36 13.66 -15.49
N PRO A 79 -5.55 12.95 -16.29
CA PRO A 79 -5.90 11.61 -16.77
C PRO A 79 -6.12 10.56 -15.65
N ARG A 80 -5.80 10.89 -14.38
CA ARG A 80 -5.79 10.01 -13.19
C ARG A 80 -5.90 10.85 -11.89
N GLY A 81 -6.91 11.70 -11.73
CA GLY A 81 -6.95 12.75 -10.70
C GLY A 81 -7.31 12.31 -9.29
N ALA A 82 -6.62 11.27 -8.82
CA ALA A 82 -6.64 10.77 -7.44
C ALA A 82 -6.16 11.75 -6.36
N PHE A 83 -5.80 12.98 -6.75
CA PHE A 83 -5.25 14.00 -5.85
C PHE A 83 -6.13 15.25 -5.74
N SER A 84 -7.23 15.31 -6.50
CA SER A 84 -8.17 16.43 -6.52
C SER A 84 -9.31 16.20 -5.51
N VAL A 85 -10.02 17.25 -5.11
CA VAL A 85 -11.21 17.10 -4.25
C VAL A 85 -12.23 16.12 -4.87
N GLU A 86 -12.47 16.22 -6.17
CA GLU A 86 -13.35 15.31 -6.91
C GLU A 86 -12.85 13.87 -6.94
N GLY A 87 -11.56 13.61 -7.13
CA GLY A 87 -11.03 12.23 -7.13
C GLY A 87 -10.88 11.62 -5.73
N LEU A 88 -10.84 12.45 -4.68
CA LEU A 88 -10.76 12.00 -3.29
C LEU A 88 -12.13 11.70 -2.69
N THR A 89 -13.20 12.30 -3.24
CA THR A 89 -14.53 12.31 -2.63
C THR A 89 -15.65 12.12 -3.63
N ASN A 90 -16.83 11.68 -3.18
CA ASN A 90 -17.97 11.43 -4.06
C ASN A 90 -18.71 12.73 -4.51
N VAL A 91 -18.03 13.89 -4.46
CA VAL A 91 -18.61 15.17 -4.88
C VAL A 91 -18.28 15.45 -6.34
N ASN A 92 -19.28 15.86 -7.11
CA ASN A 92 -19.04 16.35 -8.47
C ASN A 92 -18.53 17.80 -8.40
N VAL A 93 -17.45 18.08 -9.14
CA VAL A 93 -16.85 19.42 -9.20
C VAL A 93 -16.85 19.91 -10.64
N HIS A 94 -17.41 21.09 -10.92
CA HIS A 94 -17.42 21.60 -12.31
C HIS A 94 -17.45 23.13 -12.40
N ALA A 95 -17.22 23.67 -13.59
CA ALA A 95 -17.27 25.11 -13.80
C ALA A 95 -18.69 25.66 -13.59
N GLY A 96 -18.82 26.68 -12.74
CA GLY A 96 -20.05 27.44 -12.50
C GLY A 96 -20.07 28.79 -13.20
N THR A 97 -21.00 29.65 -12.78
CA THR A 97 -21.08 31.03 -13.26
C THR A 97 -20.27 31.95 -12.35
N ALA A 98 -19.75 33.06 -12.91
CA ALA A 98 -18.93 34.02 -12.17
C ALA A 98 -19.62 34.59 -10.91
N THR A 99 -20.96 34.65 -10.89
CA THR A 99 -21.72 35.26 -9.78
C THR A 99 -22.19 34.25 -8.74
N ASN A 100 -22.43 32.99 -9.13
CA ASN A 100 -23.13 32.02 -8.26
C ASN A 100 -22.33 30.74 -7.97
N ALA A 101 -21.13 30.56 -8.55
CA ALA A 101 -20.30 29.41 -8.22
C ALA A 101 -20.08 29.30 -6.71
N THR A 102 -20.09 28.07 -6.16
CA THR A 102 -19.86 27.84 -4.73
C THR A 102 -18.49 28.37 -4.34
N ILE A 103 -17.47 28.16 -5.18
CA ILE A 103 -16.12 28.71 -5.04
C ILE A 103 -15.85 29.76 -6.11
N ARG A 104 -15.38 30.94 -5.71
CA ARG A 104 -14.97 32.02 -6.62
C ARG A 104 -13.58 32.49 -6.26
N PHE A 105 -12.71 32.58 -7.25
CA PHE A 105 -11.30 32.94 -7.04
C PHE A 105 -10.99 34.38 -7.45
N GLY A 106 -10.25 35.09 -6.60
CA GLY A 106 -9.75 36.43 -6.89
C GLY A 106 -8.39 36.69 -6.25
N TYR A 107 -7.58 37.54 -6.88
CA TYR A 107 -6.41 38.10 -6.22
C TYR A 107 -6.79 39.42 -5.56
N THR A 108 -6.18 39.72 -4.42
CA THR A 108 -6.23 41.05 -3.82
C THR A 108 -4.94 41.35 -3.06
N ALA A 109 -4.39 42.55 -3.28
CA ALA A 109 -3.29 43.07 -2.48
C ALA A 109 -3.83 43.44 -1.08
N MET A 110 -3.42 42.67 -0.07
CA MET A 110 -3.89 42.87 1.31
C MET A 110 -2.94 43.80 2.04
N GLU A 111 -3.28 45.09 2.11
CA GLU A 111 -2.54 46.05 2.93
C GLU A 111 -3.09 46.07 4.37
N SER A 112 -2.34 45.50 5.31
CA SER A 112 -2.45 45.85 6.73
C SER A 112 -1.12 46.42 7.21
N SER A 113 -1.15 47.38 8.14
CA SER A 113 0.07 48.03 8.66
C SER A 113 0.94 47.15 9.55
N THR A 114 0.53 45.90 9.83
CA THR A 114 1.20 45.02 10.82
C THR A 114 1.29 43.53 10.45
N ALA A 115 0.61 43.06 9.39
CA ALA A 115 0.62 41.65 8.98
C ALA A 115 0.57 41.47 7.45
N VAL A 116 1.36 40.51 6.96
CA VAL A 116 1.35 40.03 5.57
C VAL A 116 0.40 38.84 5.49
N TYR A 117 -0.65 38.97 4.67
CA TYR A 117 -1.59 37.87 4.41
C TYR A 117 -1.21 37.17 3.10
N TYR A 118 -1.13 35.84 3.14
CA TYR A 118 -0.89 35.02 1.95
C TYR A 118 -2.19 34.68 1.22
N GLY A 119 -3.27 34.45 1.95
CA GLY A 119 -4.61 34.20 1.40
C GLY A 119 -5.65 34.22 2.52
N TYR A 120 -6.92 34.14 2.14
CA TYR A 120 -8.03 33.76 3.01
C TYR A 120 -9.19 33.22 2.18
N SER A 121 -10.06 32.45 2.83
CA SER A 121 -11.33 32.00 2.27
C SER A 121 -12.44 31.99 3.29
N TRP A 122 -13.67 31.97 2.80
CA TRP A 122 -14.88 31.89 3.61
C TRP A 122 -15.43 30.47 3.61
N LEU A 123 -15.72 29.93 4.80
CA LEU A 123 -16.37 28.64 4.96
C LEU A 123 -17.75 28.59 4.24
N PRO A 124 -18.27 27.40 3.89
CA PRO A 124 -19.66 27.22 3.52
C PRO A 124 -20.57 27.58 4.71
N GLU A 125 -21.32 28.68 4.66
CA GLU A 125 -22.23 29.06 5.77
C GLU A 125 -23.53 29.71 5.26
N VAL A 126 -24.65 29.43 5.96
CA VAL A 126 -25.87 30.24 5.91
C VAL A 126 -25.93 31.04 7.21
N ASP A 127 -26.03 32.36 7.09
CA ASP A 127 -26.18 33.30 8.21
C ASP A 127 -25.11 33.14 9.30
N GLY A 128 -23.85 33.38 8.93
CA GLY A 128 -22.65 33.07 9.74
C GLY A 128 -22.50 33.79 11.09
N PHE A 129 -21.39 33.46 11.77
CA PHE A 129 -20.88 34.08 13.01
C PHE A 129 -20.77 35.62 12.92
N TRP A 130 -20.72 36.16 11.70
CA TRP A 130 -20.65 37.58 11.35
C TRP A 130 -21.98 38.17 10.81
N GLY A 131 -23.03 37.36 10.68
CA GLY A 131 -24.39 37.75 10.27
C GLY A 131 -24.77 37.43 8.81
N SER A 132 -26.06 37.54 8.49
CA SER A 132 -26.68 37.19 7.20
C SER A 132 -26.13 37.92 5.96
N SER A 133 -25.35 38.98 6.16
CA SER A 133 -24.69 39.71 5.07
C SER A 133 -23.43 39.03 4.52
N TYR A 134 -22.91 38.00 5.18
CA TYR A 134 -21.67 37.29 4.81
C TYR A 134 -21.92 35.98 4.05
N ALA A 135 -23.14 35.44 4.07
CA ALA A 135 -23.51 34.22 3.33
C ALA A 135 -23.25 34.33 1.81
N ALA A 136 -23.24 35.56 1.26
CA ALA A 136 -22.91 35.82 -0.14
C ALA A 136 -21.42 35.66 -0.48
N ARG A 137 -20.54 35.62 0.52
CA ARG A 137 -19.09 35.44 0.39
C ARG A 137 -18.66 33.99 0.60
N ALA A 138 -19.56 33.13 1.11
CA ALA A 138 -19.27 31.74 1.41
C ALA A 138 -18.63 31.04 0.20
N GLY A 139 -17.48 30.41 0.42
CA GLY A 139 -16.64 29.75 -0.59
C GLY A 139 -15.74 30.66 -1.42
N ASP A 140 -15.77 31.98 -1.25
CA ASP A 140 -14.82 32.86 -1.97
C ASP A 140 -13.40 32.62 -1.49
N VAL A 141 -12.46 32.53 -2.42
CA VAL A 141 -11.04 32.31 -2.19
C VAL A 141 -10.25 33.52 -2.70
N TRP A 142 -9.55 34.17 -1.78
CA TRP A 142 -8.75 35.35 -2.04
C TRP A 142 -7.27 35.06 -1.78
N LEU A 143 -6.45 35.23 -2.82
CA LEU A 143 -5.00 35.04 -2.71
C LEU A 143 -4.27 36.37 -2.84
N ASN A 144 -3.13 36.50 -2.17
CA ASN A 144 -2.25 37.63 -2.38
C ASN A 144 -1.40 37.42 -3.65
N PRO A 145 -1.48 38.30 -4.66
CA PRO A 145 -0.77 38.12 -5.92
C PRO A 145 0.76 38.23 -5.79
N ASP A 146 1.30 38.86 -4.74
CA ASP A 146 2.75 38.99 -4.57
C ASP A 146 3.41 37.65 -4.21
N PHE A 147 2.61 36.69 -3.74
CA PHE A 147 3.09 35.41 -3.23
C PHE A 147 2.58 34.20 -4.01
N ASN A 148 1.40 34.29 -4.64
CA ASN A 148 0.68 33.11 -5.12
C ASN A 148 0.47 33.05 -6.64
N ARG A 149 1.19 33.84 -7.44
CA ARG A 149 1.04 33.82 -8.91
C ARG A 149 1.56 32.54 -9.57
N ASN A 150 2.60 31.94 -9.01
CA ASN A 150 3.29 30.78 -9.59
C ASN A 150 2.85 29.52 -8.86
N LEU A 151 1.75 28.94 -9.32
CA LEU A 151 1.10 27.79 -8.70
C LEU A 151 1.69 26.48 -9.25
N GLU A 152 2.56 25.82 -8.49
CA GLU A 152 3.22 24.58 -8.90
C GLU A 152 3.26 23.57 -7.74
N PRO A 153 2.92 22.29 -7.96
CA PRO A 153 2.90 21.28 -6.90
C PRO A 153 4.19 21.25 -6.06
N GLY A 154 4.02 21.37 -4.74
CA GLY A 154 5.13 21.35 -3.77
C GLY A 154 5.67 22.72 -3.37
N ASN A 155 5.33 23.79 -4.09
CA ASN A 155 5.71 25.14 -3.67
C ASN A 155 4.70 25.76 -2.68
N ARG A 156 5.08 26.87 -2.04
CA ARG A 156 4.21 27.55 -1.06
C ARG A 156 2.90 28.05 -1.66
N ALA A 157 2.91 28.57 -2.89
CA ALA A 157 1.71 29.08 -3.54
C ALA A 157 0.66 27.96 -3.76
N TRP A 158 1.13 26.77 -4.11
CA TRP A 158 0.33 25.55 -4.20
C TRP A 158 -0.30 25.16 -2.90
N TYR A 159 0.51 25.08 -1.85
CA TYR A 159 0.05 24.80 -0.53
C TYR A 159 -1.02 25.79 -0.03
N ILE A 160 -0.76 27.10 -0.16
CA ILE A 160 -1.73 28.13 0.26
C ILE A 160 -3.01 28.02 -0.58
N THR A 161 -2.92 27.76 -1.88
CA THR A 161 -4.11 27.61 -2.71
C THR A 161 -4.95 26.40 -2.28
N MET A 162 -4.33 25.24 -1.99
CA MET A 162 -5.03 24.09 -1.42
C MET A 162 -5.65 24.40 -0.06
N HIS A 163 -4.91 25.08 0.82
CA HIS A 163 -5.37 25.48 2.14
C HIS A 163 -6.64 26.35 2.06
N GLU A 164 -6.62 27.39 1.23
CA GLU A 164 -7.78 28.28 1.09
C GLU A 164 -8.96 27.60 0.39
N ILE A 165 -8.71 26.69 -0.56
CA ILE A 165 -9.77 25.85 -1.13
C ILE A 165 -10.37 24.96 -0.04
N GLY A 166 -9.54 24.39 0.84
CA GLY A 166 -9.95 23.60 2.01
C GLY A 166 -10.97 24.35 2.88
N HIS A 167 -10.70 25.62 3.18
CA HIS A 167 -11.68 26.51 3.81
C HIS A 167 -12.95 26.68 2.97
N GLY A 168 -12.82 27.00 1.69
CA GLY A 168 -13.96 27.18 0.78
C GLY A 168 -14.86 25.95 0.64
N ILE A 169 -14.37 24.75 1.01
CA ILE A 169 -15.12 23.49 1.02
C ILE A 169 -15.43 22.96 2.42
N GLY A 170 -15.16 23.73 3.48
CA GLY A 170 -15.66 23.46 4.83
C GLY A 170 -14.64 22.90 5.83
N LEU A 171 -13.33 22.92 5.52
CA LEU A 171 -12.29 22.65 6.50
C LEU A 171 -11.92 23.91 7.28
N LYS A 172 -11.47 23.78 8.53
CA LYS A 172 -11.00 24.89 9.37
C LYS A 172 -9.57 24.65 9.84
N HIS A 173 -8.93 25.65 10.47
CA HIS A 173 -7.63 25.42 11.08
C HIS A 173 -7.74 24.47 12.28
N PRO A 174 -6.70 23.66 12.54
CA PRO A 174 -6.59 22.77 13.70
C PRO A 174 -6.83 23.42 15.06
N PHE A 175 -6.60 24.74 15.16
CA PHE A 175 -6.55 25.49 16.42
C PHE A 175 -7.65 26.54 16.61
N ASP A 176 -8.51 26.78 15.60
CA ASP A 176 -9.53 27.86 15.62
C ASP A 176 -10.57 27.67 16.75
N SER A 177 -11.64 26.93 16.46
CA SER A 177 -12.77 26.68 17.35
C SER A 177 -12.78 25.23 17.83
N ALA A 178 -13.39 24.95 18.99
CA ALA A 178 -13.55 23.58 19.47
C ALA A 178 -14.47 22.75 18.54
N PRO A 179 -14.24 21.43 18.39
CA PRO A 179 -13.08 20.69 18.91
C PRO A 179 -11.81 21.08 18.16
N LYS A 180 -10.66 21.04 18.87
CA LYS A 180 -9.33 21.31 18.32
C LYS A 180 -8.62 20.00 18.02
N MET A 181 -7.76 20.01 17.01
CA MET A 181 -6.90 18.87 16.69
C MET A 181 -5.88 18.67 17.82
N ALA A 182 -5.50 17.42 18.11
CA ALA A 182 -4.43 17.19 19.07
C ALA A 182 -3.07 17.69 18.54
N ASP A 183 -2.26 18.33 19.38
CA ASP A 183 -0.96 18.95 19.02
C ASP A 183 0.00 18.02 18.23
N ARG A 184 -0.09 16.69 18.42
CA ARG A 184 0.73 15.72 17.67
C ARG A 184 0.35 15.60 16.19
N TYR A 185 -0.87 15.98 15.83
CA TYR A 185 -1.40 15.93 14.47
C TYR A 185 -1.47 17.31 13.80
N ASP A 186 -1.38 18.41 14.55
CA ASP A 186 -1.31 19.76 13.99
C ASP A 186 0.05 20.01 13.34
N ASN A 187 0.19 19.54 12.09
CA ASN A 187 1.34 19.79 11.21
C ASN A 187 1.04 19.40 9.76
N MET A 188 1.88 19.90 8.84
CA MET A 188 1.76 19.66 7.40
C MET A 188 1.83 18.19 6.97
N SER A 189 2.45 17.29 7.75
CA SER A 189 2.44 15.85 7.43
C SER A 189 1.09 15.17 7.69
N ASN A 190 0.15 15.88 8.29
CA ASN A 190 -1.19 15.37 8.61
C ASN A 190 -2.29 16.19 7.93
N THR A 191 -2.13 17.52 7.81
CA THR A 191 -3.17 18.38 7.25
C THR A 191 -2.55 19.63 6.60
N VAL A 192 -3.06 20.00 5.43
CA VAL A 192 -2.73 21.28 4.78
C VAL A 192 -3.34 22.47 5.51
N MET A 193 -4.26 22.24 6.46
CA MET A 193 -4.88 23.29 7.27
C MET A 193 -4.02 23.77 8.45
N SER A 194 -2.88 23.12 8.71
CA SER A 194 -1.97 23.49 9.81
C SER A 194 -1.10 24.70 9.47
N TYR A 195 -0.73 25.50 10.47
CA TYR A 195 0.34 26.53 10.33
C TYR A 195 1.70 26.05 10.84
N SER A 196 1.83 24.76 11.15
CA SER A 196 3.04 24.18 11.70
C SER A 196 3.67 23.22 10.69
N ALA A 197 4.94 23.46 10.35
CA ALA A 197 5.75 22.59 9.51
C ALA A 197 5.77 21.12 10.00
N TYR A 198 6.06 20.97 11.29
CA TYR A 198 6.20 19.70 12.01
C TYR A 198 5.54 19.82 13.39
N SER A 199 5.30 18.70 14.06
CA SER A 199 4.69 18.70 15.39
C SER A 199 5.54 19.50 16.39
N GLY A 200 4.95 20.56 16.95
CA GLY A 200 5.63 21.47 17.88
C GLY A 200 6.19 22.76 17.25
N ALA A 201 6.18 22.91 15.92
CA ALA A 201 6.64 24.10 15.18
C ALA A 201 5.67 25.29 15.24
N LYS A 202 5.07 25.56 16.41
CA LYS A 202 3.85 26.40 16.54
C LYS A 202 3.92 27.70 15.71
N ASN A 203 3.06 27.79 14.71
CA ASN A 203 2.88 28.95 13.82
C ASN A 203 4.13 29.37 13.03
N SER A 204 5.00 28.42 12.67
CA SER A 204 6.14 28.68 11.79
C SER A 204 6.09 27.86 10.52
N PHE A 205 6.05 28.56 9.38
CA PHE A 205 6.43 28.06 8.06
C PHE A 205 7.96 28.03 7.96
N SER A 206 8.60 27.15 8.74
CA SER A 206 10.07 27.01 8.77
C SER A 206 10.65 26.34 7.52
N ASN A 207 9.80 25.73 6.69
CA ASN A 207 10.16 25.05 5.45
C ASN A 207 10.70 26.05 4.41
N ALA A 208 11.59 25.58 3.53
CA ALA A 208 11.92 26.33 2.32
C ALA A 208 10.68 26.44 1.41
N SER A 209 10.70 27.38 0.47
CA SER A 209 9.54 27.73 -0.38
C SER A 209 9.03 26.60 -1.30
N ILE A 210 9.70 25.45 -1.32
CA ILE A 210 9.55 24.33 -2.26
C ILE A 210 9.29 22.97 -1.57
N ASP A 211 9.22 22.96 -0.24
CA ASP A 211 9.11 21.75 0.58
C ASP A 211 7.72 21.65 1.25
N TYR A 212 6.67 21.83 0.45
CA TYR A 212 5.28 21.77 0.89
C TYR A 212 4.54 20.55 0.35
N PRO A 213 3.44 20.13 1.01
CA PRO A 213 2.53 19.13 0.48
C PRO A 213 2.08 19.43 -0.96
N GLN A 214 2.09 18.39 -1.79
CA GLN A 214 1.66 18.40 -3.19
C GLN A 214 0.18 18.04 -3.31
N THR A 215 -0.41 17.45 -2.27
CA THR A 215 -1.80 17.00 -2.22
C THR A 215 -2.41 17.38 -0.89
N TYR A 216 -3.73 17.21 -0.77
CA TYR A 216 -4.36 17.06 0.55
C TYR A 216 -3.71 15.89 1.29
N MET A 217 -3.55 16.04 2.60
CA MET A 217 -2.85 15.08 3.44
C MET A 217 -3.84 14.19 4.19
N ARG A 218 -3.32 13.16 4.86
CA ARG A 218 -4.13 12.09 5.48
C ARG A 218 -5.36 12.54 6.28
N SER A 219 -5.26 13.61 7.07
CA SER A 219 -6.42 14.10 7.86
C SER A 219 -7.40 14.86 6.98
N ASP A 220 -6.91 15.62 6.01
CA ASP A 220 -7.75 16.36 5.07
C ASP A 220 -8.59 15.39 4.24
N ILE A 221 -7.97 14.35 3.68
CA ILE A 221 -8.66 13.32 2.90
C ILE A 221 -9.75 12.66 3.76
N ALA A 222 -9.40 12.21 4.97
CA ALA A 222 -10.37 11.57 5.86
C ALA A 222 -11.52 12.52 6.28
N ALA A 223 -11.24 13.80 6.51
CA ALA A 223 -12.26 14.81 6.83
C ALA A 223 -13.17 15.09 5.62
N LEU A 224 -12.59 15.27 4.43
CA LEU A 224 -13.31 15.52 3.20
C LEU A 224 -14.19 14.31 2.82
N GLN A 225 -13.70 13.09 2.98
CA GLN A 225 -14.48 11.87 2.75
C GLN A 225 -15.59 11.67 3.79
N HIS A 226 -15.38 12.10 5.04
CA HIS A 226 -16.45 12.14 6.03
C HIS A 226 -17.55 13.14 5.65
N MET A 227 -17.17 14.28 5.08
CA MET A 227 -18.10 15.32 4.63
C MET A 227 -18.85 14.90 3.37
N TYR A 228 -18.14 14.44 2.35
CA TYR A 228 -18.65 14.30 0.98
C TYR A 228 -18.76 12.85 0.50
N GLY A 229 -18.37 11.87 1.32
CA GLY A 229 -18.21 10.47 0.92
C GLY A 229 -16.88 10.24 0.20
N ALA A 230 -16.36 9.02 0.22
CA ALA A 230 -15.18 8.62 -0.55
C ALA A 230 -15.55 8.21 -1.98
N ASP A 231 -14.70 8.59 -2.95
CA ASP A 231 -14.85 8.13 -4.34
C ASP A 231 -14.01 6.88 -4.60
N TYR A 232 -14.69 5.74 -4.67
CA TYR A 232 -14.09 4.44 -5.01
C TYR A 232 -14.03 4.18 -6.52
N SER A 233 -14.40 5.14 -7.37
CA SER A 233 -14.23 4.98 -8.82
C SER A 233 -12.85 5.42 -9.30
N THR A 234 -12.23 6.38 -8.61
CA THR A 234 -10.86 6.86 -8.83
C THR A 234 -9.87 5.70 -8.75
N ASN A 235 -9.09 5.49 -9.82
CA ASN A 235 -8.07 4.44 -9.91
C ASN A 235 -8.54 3.00 -9.55
N SER A 236 -9.84 2.71 -9.61
CA SER A 236 -10.49 1.47 -9.13
C SER A 236 -10.10 0.12 -9.75
N GLY A 237 -9.08 0.08 -10.61
CA GLY A 237 -8.49 -1.15 -11.12
C GLY A 237 -7.02 -1.25 -10.72
N ASN A 238 -6.34 -2.32 -11.09
CA ASN A 238 -4.94 -2.52 -10.72
C ASN A 238 -4.04 -1.37 -11.20
N THR A 239 -3.53 -0.60 -10.24
CA THR A 239 -2.81 0.64 -10.46
C THR A 239 -1.36 0.52 -10.03
N VAL A 240 -0.45 1.04 -10.84
CA VAL A 240 0.99 1.08 -10.60
C VAL A 240 1.42 2.51 -10.34
N TYR A 241 1.82 2.76 -9.09
CA TYR A 241 2.40 4.01 -8.63
C TYR A 241 3.92 3.97 -8.73
N ARG A 242 4.51 5.03 -9.26
CA ARG A 242 5.97 5.20 -9.38
C ARG A 242 6.36 6.62 -9.05
N TRP A 243 7.56 6.76 -8.49
CA TRP A 243 8.22 8.05 -8.32
C TRP A 243 9.56 8.03 -9.04
N GLN A 244 9.87 9.12 -9.74
CA GLN A 244 11.10 9.22 -10.51
C GLN A 244 12.23 9.78 -9.61
N PRO A 245 13.32 9.03 -9.33
CA PRO A 245 14.35 9.45 -8.37
C PRO A 245 15.00 10.80 -8.67
N GLY A 246 15.10 11.20 -9.95
CA GLY A 246 15.81 12.40 -10.36
C GLY A 246 14.98 13.69 -10.43
N ASN A 247 13.65 13.62 -10.39
CA ASN A 247 12.78 14.79 -10.49
C ASN A 247 11.52 14.74 -9.63
N GLY A 248 11.24 13.65 -8.92
CA GLY A 248 10.11 13.55 -7.98
C GLY A 248 8.76 13.35 -8.66
N ASN A 249 8.70 13.23 -9.99
CA ASN A 249 7.45 13.03 -10.71
C ASN A 249 6.71 11.81 -10.17
N THR A 250 5.47 12.02 -9.75
CA THR A 250 4.53 10.95 -9.40
C THR A 250 3.86 10.48 -10.69
N VAL A 251 4.00 9.19 -10.96
CA VAL A 251 3.52 8.55 -12.19
C VAL A 251 2.57 7.43 -11.83
N ILE A 252 1.38 7.43 -12.44
CA ILE A 252 0.34 6.43 -12.24
C ILE A 252 0.06 5.79 -13.62
N ASP A 253 0.13 4.45 -13.72
CA ASP A 253 0.41 3.65 -14.94
C ASP A 253 1.00 4.42 -16.13
N GLY A 254 2.20 4.93 -15.92
CA GLY A 254 3.00 5.57 -16.97
C GLY A 254 2.63 7.02 -17.30
N VAL A 255 1.56 7.56 -16.71
CA VAL A 255 1.17 8.97 -16.87
C VAL A 255 1.65 9.80 -15.69
N VAL A 256 2.33 10.92 -15.94
CA VAL A 256 2.73 11.87 -14.89
C VAL A 256 1.47 12.52 -14.32
N ALA A 257 1.15 12.21 -13.07
CA ALA A 257 0.00 12.75 -12.35
C ALA A 257 0.36 14.01 -11.55
N ILE A 258 1.59 14.06 -11.00
CA ILE A 258 2.14 15.24 -10.33
C ILE A 258 3.57 15.45 -10.84
N SER A 259 3.83 16.67 -11.32
CA SER A 259 5.18 17.18 -11.59
C SER A 259 5.52 18.18 -10.49
N PRO A 260 6.36 17.82 -9.50
CA PRO A 260 6.71 18.74 -8.44
C PRO A 260 7.64 19.85 -8.95
N HIS A 261 7.69 20.97 -8.21
CA HIS A 261 8.56 22.12 -8.50
C HIS A 261 10.04 21.71 -8.55
N GLU A 262 10.47 20.83 -7.65
CA GLU A 262 11.81 20.25 -7.60
C GLU A 262 11.73 18.76 -7.30
N ASN A 263 12.89 18.08 -7.25
CA ASN A 263 12.99 16.66 -6.91
C ASN A 263 12.62 16.39 -5.45
N LYS A 264 11.34 16.59 -5.11
CA LYS A 264 10.75 16.48 -3.77
C LYS A 264 9.44 15.72 -3.87
N ILE A 265 9.12 14.94 -2.85
CA ILE A 265 7.87 14.19 -2.78
C ILE A 265 7.27 14.42 -1.40
N PHE A 266 6.03 14.91 -1.37
CA PHE A 266 5.29 15.11 -0.13
C PHE A 266 3.78 15.03 -0.42
N LEU A 267 3.22 13.83 -0.36
CA LEU A 267 1.84 13.58 -0.79
C LEU A 267 1.17 12.43 -0.05
N THR A 268 -0.15 12.31 -0.21
CA THR A 268 -0.92 11.15 0.24
C THR A 268 -1.62 10.49 -0.96
N ILE A 269 -1.60 9.17 -1.01
CA ILE A 269 -2.24 8.34 -2.03
C ILE A 269 -3.63 7.94 -1.58
N TRP A 270 -4.61 8.20 -2.44
CA TRP A 270 -5.92 7.59 -2.44
C TRP A 270 -6.03 6.69 -3.66
N ASP A 271 -6.57 5.49 -3.45
CA ASP A 271 -6.95 4.56 -4.49
C ASP A 271 -8.39 4.11 -4.21
N GLY A 272 -9.17 3.82 -5.24
CA GLY A 272 -10.57 3.42 -5.15
C GLY A 272 -10.79 1.92 -5.25
N GLY A 273 -9.77 1.12 -5.56
CA GLY A 273 -9.95 -0.33 -5.72
C GLY A 273 -8.90 -0.96 -6.61
N GLY A 274 -8.74 -2.28 -6.49
CA GLY A 274 -7.89 -3.04 -7.38
C GLY A 274 -6.86 -3.83 -6.60
N THR A 275 -5.76 -4.13 -7.27
CA THR A 275 -4.58 -4.74 -6.69
C THR A 275 -3.38 -3.95 -7.16
N ASP A 276 -2.93 -3.05 -6.29
CA ASP A 276 -2.10 -1.92 -6.65
C ASP A 276 -0.66 -2.16 -6.25
N THR A 277 0.25 -1.44 -6.91
CA THR A 277 1.69 -1.68 -6.76
C THR A 277 2.46 -0.38 -6.64
N TYR A 278 3.27 -0.26 -5.58
CA TYR A 278 4.39 0.67 -5.56
C TYR A 278 5.57 0.06 -6.31
N ASN A 279 5.89 0.61 -7.47
CA ASN A 279 7.02 0.14 -8.29
C ASN A 279 8.20 1.11 -8.21
N LEU A 280 9.14 0.72 -7.36
CA LEU A 280 10.33 1.47 -6.94
C LEU A 280 11.63 0.83 -7.49
N ALA A 281 11.53 -0.06 -8.48
CA ALA A 281 12.66 -0.78 -9.09
C ALA A 281 13.76 0.10 -9.74
N ARG A 282 13.59 1.42 -9.75
CA ARG A 282 14.59 2.39 -10.24
C ARG A 282 15.42 3.01 -9.12
N TYR A 283 15.10 2.71 -7.87
CA TYR A 283 15.84 3.20 -6.72
C TYR A 283 17.03 2.28 -6.42
N HIS A 284 18.10 2.87 -5.92
CA HIS A 284 19.35 2.20 -5.57
C HIS A 284 19.81 2.56 -4.14
N SER A 285 18.91 3.13 -3.35
CA SER A 285 19.11 3.54 -1.96
C SER A 285 18.11 2.81 -1.09
N ASP A 286 18.47 2.56 0.17
CA ASP A 286 17.61 1.92 1.16
C ASP A 286 16.22 2.58 1.20
N LEU A 287 15.19 1.79 0.90
CA LEU A 287 13.79 2.18 0.94
C LEU A 287 13.16 1.75 2.26
N ARG A 288 12.23 2.54 2.77
CA ARG A 288 11.37 2.17 3.89
C ARG A 288 9.92 2.32 3.47
N ILE A 289 9.26 1.20 3.24
CA ILE A 289 7.92 1.15 2.65
C ILE A 289 6.96 0.54 3.66
N ASP A 290 5.82 1.21 3.86
CA ASP A 290 4.78 0.78 4.80
C ASP A 290 3.41 0.94 4.15
N LEU A 291 2.83 -0.18 3.73
CA LEU A 291 1.56 -0.26 3.00
C LEU A 291 0.33 -0.14 3.91
N ARG A 292 0.50 0.04 5.22
CA ARG A 292 -0.64 0.16 6.13
C ARG A 292 -1.35 1.51 5.96
N PRO A 293 -2.67 1.58 6.21
CA PRO A 293 -3.44 2.82 6.16
C PRO A 293 -2.81 3.93 7.00
N GLY A 294 -2.71 5.12 6.42
CA GLY A 294 -2.14 6.28 7.09
C GLY A 294 -0.63 6.20 7.33
N LYS A 295 0.10 5.15 6.95
CA LYS A 295 1.54 5.08 7.22
C LYS A 295 2.39 5.74 6.14
N PRO A 296 3.54 6.35 6.53
CA PRO A 296 4.50 6.91 5.59
C PRO A 296 5.41 5.85 4.98
N SER A 297 5.80 6.07 3.73
CA SER A 297 6.94 5.48 3.07
C SER A 297 8.01 6.55 2.77
N HIS A 298 9.27 6.14 2.76
CA HIS A 298 10.46 6.99 2.61
C HIS A 298 11.43 6.34 1.62
N PHE A 299 11.87 7.09 0.60
CA PHE A 299 12.61 6.54 -0.54
C PHE A 299 14.08 7.03 -0.62
N GLY A 300 14.65 7.49 0.49
CA GLY A 300 16.00 8.06 0.57
C GLY A 300 16.00 9.55 0.90
N THR A 301 17.16 10.22 1.00
CA THR A 301 17.20 11.63 1.46
C THR A 301 17.12 12.66 0.33
N GLU A 302 17.33 12.27 -0.93
CA GLU A 302 17.39 13.22 -2.06
C GLU A 302 16.06 13.94 -2.27
N GLN A 303 14.95 13.24 -2.01
CA GLN A 303 13.60 13.72 -2.25
C GLN A 303 12.87 14.18 -0.99
N ASP A 304 13.59 14.29 0.13
CA ASP A 304 13.04 14.70 1.43
C ASP A 304 12.56 16.14 1.37
N ALA A 305 11.30 16.37 1.75
CA ALA A 305 10.82 17.72 2.01
C ALA A 305 11.46 18.26 3.30
N ASP A 306 12.22 19.35 3.22
CA ASP A 306 12.80 20.05 4.38
C ASP A 306 11.74 20.87 5.11
N LEU A 307 11.44 20.50 6.35
CA LEU A 307 10.47 21.17 7.22
C LEU A 307 11.11 22.30 8.04
N GLY A 308 12.40 22.56 7.85
CA GLY A 308 13.18 23.52 8.61
C GLY A 308 13.68 22.98 9.95
N ASP A 309 14.56 23.75 10.60
CA ASP A 309 15.19 23.40 11.89
C ASP A 309 15.90 22.04 11.90
N GLY A 310 16.42 21.60 10.75
CA GLY A 310 17.10 20.32 10.60
C GLY A 310 16.15 19.11 10.60
N ARG A 311 14.85 19.32 10.35
CA ARG A 311 13.84 18.27 10.27
C ARG A 311 13.37 18.10 8.82
N SER A 312 13.21 16.86 8.38
CA SER A 312 12.52 16.54 7.13
C SER A 312 11.17 15.88 7.40
N ALA A 313 10.30 15.84 6.40
CA ALA A 313 9.06 15.09 6.47
C ALA A 313 9.38 13.60 6.73
N ALA A 314 8.77 13.02 7.76
CA ALA A 314 9.04 11.65 8.20
C ALA A 314 8.73 10.57 7.14
N GLY A 315 8.04 10.96 6.07
CA GLY A 315 7.80 10.18 4.85
C GLY A 315 7.42 11.10 3.70
N MET A 316 7.81 10.68 2.50
CA MET A 316 7.52 11.36 1.24
C MET A 316 6.11 11.05 0.75
N VAL A 317 5.68 9.81 0.94
CA VAL A 317 4.43 9.26 0.43
C VAL A 317 3.67 8.65 1.58
N TYR A 318 2.43 9.04 1.77
CA TYR A 318 1.54 8.45 2.76
C TYR A 318 0.44 7.66 2.06
N ASN A 319 -0.03 6.59 2.68
CA ASN A 319 -1.32 6.01 2.34
C ASN A 319 -2.45 6.79 3.02
N ALA A 320 -3.60 6.97 2.36
CA ALA A 320 -4.80 7.47 3.01
C ALA A 320 -5.26 6.52 4.14
N TYR A 321 -6.08 7.05 5.04
CA TYR A 321 -6.81 6.20 5.99
C TYR A 321 -7.99 5.55 5.30
N LEU A 322 -8.41 4.38 5.79
CA LEU A 322 -9.59 3.70 5.27
C LEU A 322 -10.85 4.51 5.61
N HIS A 323 -11.71 4.73 4.61
CA HIS A 323 -13.05 5.24 4.82
C HIS A 323 -13.97 4.09 5.24
N HIS A 324 -14.62 4.20 6.41
CA HIS A 324 -15.49 3.17 6.99
C HIS A 324 -14.89 1.75 7.07
N ASN A 325 -13.57 1.63 7.28
CA ASN A 325 -12.82 0.37 7.27
C ASN A 325 -12.91 -0.42 5.94
N ASN A 326 -13.39 0.20 4.86
CA ASN A 326 -13.34 -0.41 3.55
C ASN A 326 -11.87 -0.48 3.10
N ARG A 327 -11.45 -1.66 2.63
CA ARG A 327 -10.08 -2.00 2.26
C ARG A 327 -9.79 -1.78 0.78
N ASP A 328 -10.78 -1.41 -0.02
CA ASP A 328 -10.60 -1.20 -1.47
C ASP A 328 -9.53 -0.15 -1.78
N SER A 329 -9.27 0.81 -0.87
CA SER A 329 -8.25 1.85 -1.05
C SER A 329 -6.83 1.45 -0.63
N LEU A 330 -6.59 0.17 -0.34
CA LEU A 330 -5.27 -0.31 0.07
C LEU A 330 -4.35 -0.38 -1.15
N ILE A 331 -3.05 -0.31 -0.86
CA ILE A 331 -2.03 -0.70 -1.82
C ILE A 331 -1.48 -2.05 -1.35
N GLU A 332 -1.47 -3.04 -2.23
CA GLU A 332 -1.15 -4.42 -1.88
C GLU A 332 0.32 -4.76 -2.10
N ASN A 333 0.94 -4.21 -3.14
CA ASN A 333 2.18 -4.78 -3.67
C ASN A 333 3.33 -3.78 -3.70
N VAL A 334 4.55 -4.34 -3.63
CA VAL A 334 5.80 -3.58 -3.71
C VAL A 334 6.77 -4.29 -4.64
N ILE A 335 7.41 -3.50 -5.51
CA ILE A 335 8.65 -3.86 -6.18
C ILE A 335 9.70 -2.86 -5.75
N ALA A 336 10.61 -3.26 -4.87
CA ALA A 336 11.63 -2.41 -4.28
C ALA A 336 12.86 -2.24 -5.18
N GLY A 337 13.91 -1.60 -4.65
CA GLY A 337 15.11 -1.15 -5.34
C GLY A 337 16.21 -2.22 -5.37
N THR A 338 17.47 -1.80 -5.46
CA THR A 338 18.63 -2.74 -5.44
C THR A 338 19.51 -2.57 -4.20
N ALA A 339 18.97 -1.98 -3.13
CA ALA A 339 19.67 -1.69 -1.89
C ALA A 339 18.94 -2.39 -0.73
N ALA A 340 19.44 -2.21 0.51
CA ALA A 340 18.83 -2.87 1.66
C ALA A 340 17.50 -2.20 2.02
N ASP A 341 16.40 -2.82 1.60
CA ASP A 341 15.06 -2.27 1.69
C ASP A 341 14.27 -2.87 2.85
N ARG A 342 13.42 -2.04 3.48
CA ARG A 342 12.47 -2.49 4.50
C ARG A 342 11.05 -2.31 4.00
N ILE A 343 10.33 -3.42 3.88
CA ILE A 343 8.97 -3.46 3.34
C ILE A 343 8.03 -4.02 4.40
N ILE A 344 6.94 -3.30 4.67
CA ILE A 344 5.85 -3.73 5.53
C ILE A 344 4.56 -3.72 4.71
N GLY A 345 3.94 -4.89 4.57
CA GLY A 345 2.63 -5.12 3.99
C GLY A 345 1.50 -4.61 4.87
N ASN A 346 0.30 -5.18 4.73
CA ASN A 346 -0.87 -4.76 5.47
C ASN A 346 -1.76 -5.95 5.91
N VAL A 347 -3.07 -5.88 5.73
CA VAL A 347 -4.02 -6.87 6.27
C VAL A 347 -4.72 -7.69 5.18
N VAL A 348 -4.30 -7.49 3.94
CA VAL A 348 -4.75 -8.22 2.75
C VAL A 348 -3.54 -8.89 2.11
N ALA A 349 -3.78 -9.82 1.19
CA ALA A 349 -2.72 -10.50 0.46
C ALA A 349 -1.81 -9.49 -0.27
N ASN A 350 -0.50 -9.60 -0.07
CA ASN A 350 0.53 -8.74 -0.63
C ASN A 350 1.53 -9.53 -1.48
N ASP A 351 1.98 -8.99 -2.61
CA ASP A 351 3.18 -9.44 -3.35
C ASP A 351 4.31 -8.44 -3.09
N LEU A 352 5.26 -8.86 -2.23
CA LEU A 352 6.37 -8.04 -1.77
C LEU A 352 7.67 -8.55 -2.39
N ARG A 353 8.39 -7.68 -3.11
CA ARG A 353 9.65 -8.04 -3.79
C ARG A 353 10.77 -7.10 -3.42
N GLY A 354 11.79 -7.63 -2.73
CA GLY A 354 13.01 -6.92 -2.33
C GLY A 354 13.95 -6.62 -3.51
N GLN A 355 14.10 -7.57 -4.42
CA GLN A 355 14.99 -7.57 -5.60
C GLN A 355 16.45 -7.81 -5.26
N GLY A 356 17.15 -6.85 -4.66
CA GLY A 356 18.54 -7.07 -4.29
C GLY A 356 18.97 -6.12 -3.20
N GLY A 357 19.96 -6.52 -2.42
CA GLY A 357 20.24 -5.92 -1.12
C GLY A 357 19.90 -6.91 -0.01
N GLU A 358 20.26 -6.58 1.23
CA GLU A 358 19.82 -7.35 2.40
C GLU A 358 18.47 -6.78 2.85
N ASP A 359 17.39 -7.39 2.38
CA ASP A 359 16.04 -6.88 2.51
C ASP A 359 15.32 -7.43 3.75
N ARG A 360 14.39 -6.64 4.28
CA ARG A 360 13.48 -7.07 5.34
C ARG A 360 12.03 -6.88 4.91
N LEU A 361 11.37 -7.99 4.64
CA LEU A 361 9.98 -8.06 4.20
C LEU A 361 9.08 -8.59 5.32
N SER A 362 7.93 -7.95 5.53
CA SER A 362 6.92 -8.39 6.49
C SER A 362 5.54 -8.31 5.86
N GLY A 363 4.89 -9.44 5.61
CA GLY A 363 3.53 -9.52 5.04
C GLY A 363 2.45 -9.01 5.99
N LEU A 364 2.61 -9.35 7.28
CA LEU A 364 1.70 -9.06 8.39
C LEU A 364 0.45 -9.94 8.40
N GLY A 365 -0.54 -9.67 7.55
CA GLY A 365 -1.74 -10.48 7.52
C GLY A 365 -2.33 -10.54 6.12
N GLY A 366 -2.82 -11.70 5.72
CA GLY A 366 -3.16 -11.98 4.33
C GLY A 366 -2.48 -13.27 3.92
N ASN A 367 -2.76 -13.76 2.71
CA ASN A 367 -1.97 -14.85 2.14
C ASN A 367 -0.93 -14.20 1.24
N ASP A 368 0.24 -13.94 1.78
CA ASP A 368 1.24 -13.10 1.16
C ASP A 368 2.23 -13.91 0.31
N THR A 369 2.80 -13.25 -0.70
CA THR A 369 3.93 -13.78 -1.47
C THR A 369 5.12 -12.86 -1.25
N LEU A 370 6.16 -13.36 -0.58
CA LEU A 370 7.37 -12.60 -0.29
C LEU A 370 8.52 -13.14 -1.12
N ARG A 371 9.27 -12.24 -1.77
CA ARG A 371 10.46 -12.54 -2.56
C ARG A 371 11.60 -11.65 -2.09
N GLY A 372 12.62 -12.27 -1.48
CA GLY A 372 13.83 -11.56 -1.04
C GLY A 372 14.59 -11.05 -2.26
N GLY A 373 15.25 -11.96 -2.97
CA GLY A 373 15.92 -11.66 -4.22
C GLY A 373 17.40 -11.99 -4.16
N HIS A 374 18.26 -10.98 -4.13
CA HIS A 374 19.70 -11.14 -4.02
C HIS A 374 20.21 -10.51 -2.72
N GLY A 375 20.83 -11.27 -1.84
CA GLY A 375 21.34 -10.79 -0.56
C GLY A 375 20.80 -11.64 0.57
N ASP A 376 21.31 -11.44 1.79
CA ASP A 376 20.85 -12.21 2.95
C ASP A 376 19.57 -11.57 3.49
N ASP A 377 18.41 -12.10 3.08
CA ASP A 377 17.12 -11.47 3.30
C ASP A 377 16.42 -11.99 4.56
N THR A 378 15.53 -11.18 5.12
CA THR A 378 14.59 -11.62 6.17
C THR A 378 13.16 -11.48 5.70
N LEU A 379 12.48 -12.62 5.55
CA LEU A 379 11.10 -12.72 5.12
C LEU A 379 10.22 -13.18 6.29
N LEU A 380 9.24 -12.36 6.65
CA LEU A 380 8.25 -12.66 7.69
C LEU A 380 6.86 -12.69 7.04
N GLY A 381 6.26 -13.86 6.89
CA GLY A 381 4.91 -14.01 6.34
C GLY A 381 3.88 -13.32 7.23
N GLY A 382 3.63 -13.88 8.41
CA GLY A 382 2.77 -13.25 9.43
C GLY A 382 1.55 -14.12 9.73
N LEU A 383 0.36 -13.62 9.43
CA LEU A 383 -0.90 -14.33 9.58
C LEU A 383 -1.44 -14.72 8.21
N GLY A 384 -1.79 -15.97 8.00
CA GLY A 384 -2.34 -16.46 6.74
C GLY A 384 -1.44 -17.53 6.15
N ASN A 385 -1.73 -17.96 4.93
CA ASN A 385 -0.95 -18.99 4.26
C ASN A 385 -0.01 -18.30 3.26
N ASP A 386 1.24 -18.15 3.66
CA ASP A 386 2.23 -17.35 2.95
C ASP A 386 3.14 -18.21 2.06
N ILE A 387 3.63 -17.62 0.97
CA ILE A 387 4.62 -18.23 0.07
C ILE A 387 5.91 -17.41 0.13
N LEU A 388 6.99 -18.04 0.56
CA LEU A 388 8.28 -17.41 0.77
C LEU A 388 9.30 -17.90 -0.27
N PHE A 389 9.85 -16.96 -1.03
CA PHE A 389 10.98 -17.16 -1.95
C PHE A 389 12.19 -16.40 -1.39
N GLY A 390 13.11 -17.10 -0.71
CA GLY A 390 14.38 -16.49 -0.27
C GLY A 390 15.21 -16.01 -1.47
N ASN A 391 15.33 -16.89 -2.47
CA ASN A 391 16.16 -16.71 -3.67
C ASN A 391 17.66 -16.82 -3.38
N GLN A 392 18.48 -15.83 -3.73
CA GLN A 392 19.92 -15.94 -3.58
C GLN A 392 20.39 -15.25 -2.32
N GLY A 393 20.97 -16.00 -1.40
CA GLY A 393 21.47 -15.47 -0.14
C GLY A 393 21.46 -16.55 0.92
N ALA A 394 21.92 -16.21 2.12
CA ALA A 394 21.61 -16.98 3.31
C ALA A 394 20.43 -16.33 4.01
N ASP A 395 19.23 -16.81 3.70
CA ASP A 395 18.00 -16.11 4.07
C ASP A 395 17.41 -16.59 5.41
N LEU A 396 16.64 -15.71 6.06
CA LEU A 396 15.75 -16.07 7.17
C LEU A 396 14.30 -16.04 6.69
N LEU A 397 13.69 -17.22 6.57
CA LEU A 397 12.30 -17.37 6.13
C LEU A 397 11.45 -17.83 7.31
N ASN A 398 10.51 -16.98 7.73
CA ASN A 398 9.57 -17.27 8.81
C ASN A 398 8.14 -17.16 8.27
N GLY A 399 7.45 -18.29 8.15
CA GLY A 399 6.05 -18.34 7.68
C GLY A 399 5.12 -17.65 8.67
N GLY A 400 5.12 -18.12 9.91
CA GLY A 400 4.39 -17.48 11.00
C GLY A 400 3.18 -18.32 11.42
N GLN A 401 1.99 -17.73 11.35
CA GLN A 401 0.75 -18.44 11.65
C GLN A 401 0.01 -18.75 10.36
N GLY A 402 -0.28 -20.03 10.15
CA GLY A 402 -1.06 -20.51 9.02
C GLY A 402 -0.43 -21.78 8.50
N ARG A 403 -0.57 -22.00 7.19
CA ARG A 403 0.11 -23.08 6.48
C ARG A 403 0.97 -22.44 5.38
N ASP A 404 2.26 -22.38 5.65
CA ASP A 404 3.22 -21.59 4.90
C ASP A 404 4.13 -22.47 4.05
N GLU A 405 4.49 -21.98 2.87
CA GLU A 405 5.27 -22.69 1.85
C GLU A 405 6.60 -21.97 1.58
N ILE A 406 7.72 -22.71 1.68
CA ILE A 406 8.99 -22.26 1.09
C ILE A 406 9.11 -22.79 -0.34
N SER A 407 9.39 -21.90 -1.29
CA SER A 407 9.30 -22.23 -2.71
C SER A 407 10.60 -21.95 -3.47
N PHE A 408 11.15 -23.02 -4.06
CA PHE A 408 12.32 -23.03 -4.94
C PHE A 408 11.93 -23.24 -6.41
N LEU A 409 10.65 -23.07 -6.76
CA LEU A 409 10.12 -23.27 -8.11
C LEU A 409 10.91 -22.52 -9.21
N ARG A 410 11.51 -21.38 -8.85
CA ARG A 410 12.28 -20.52 -9.77
C ARG A 410 13.80 -20.70 -9.65
N ALA A 411 14.26 -21.58 -8.77
CA ALA A 411 15.66 -21.80 -8.54
C ALA A 411 16.38 -22.27 -9.81
N LYS A 412 17.63 -21.84 -9.96
CA LYS A 412 18.45 -22.13 -11.16
C LYS A 412 19.32 -23.37 -11.04
N ALA A 413 19.27 -24.06 -9.89
CA ALA A 413 19.97 -25.29 -9.61
C ALA A 413 19.21 -26.10 -8.55
N ALA A 414 19.62 -27.35 -8.38
CA ALA A 414 19.11 -28.22 -7.33
C ALA A 414 19.35 -27.66 -5.93
N VAL A 415 18.39 -27.91 -5.04
CA VAL A 415 18.37 -27.49 -3.64
C VAL A 415 18.42 -28.69 -2.69
N THR A 416 18.80 -28.41 -1.44
CA THR A 416 18.72 -29.38 -0.34
C THR A 416 18.13 -28.66 0.85
N VAL A 417 16.96 -29.09 1.27
CA VAL A 417 16.10 -28.47 2.28
C VAL A 417 15.76 -29.52 3.33
N ASP A 418 15.95 -29.18 4.60
CA ASP A 418 15.59 -30.03 5.73
C ASP A 418 14.85 -29.20 6.80
N LEU A 419 13.54 -29.45 6.95
CA LEU A 419 12.70 -28.77 7.95
C LEU A 419 12.95 -29.30 9.37
N THR A 420 13.43 -30.53 9.53
CA THR A 420 13.83 -31.07 10.85
C THR A 420 15.04 -30.33 11.40
N GLU A 421 16.02 -30.01 10.54
CA GLU A 421 17.19 -29.18 10.88
C GLU A 421 16.93 -27.68 10.74
N ALA A 422 15.78 -27.29 10.21
CA ALA A 422 15.36 -25.92 9.97
C ALA A 422 16.35 -25.13 9.09
N ARG A 423 16.92 -25.77 8.06
CA ARG A 423 17.93 -25.15 7.17
C ARG A 423 17.98 -25.70 5.76
N GLY A 424 18.51 -24.90 4.85
CA GLY A 424 18.94 -25.33 3.53
C GLY A 424 20.47 -25.37 3.39
N THR A 425 20.99 -26.24 2.51
CA THR A 425 22.44 -26.51 2.43
C THR A 425 23.01 -26.55 1.01
N ARG A 426 22.17 -26.42 -0.02
CA ARG A 426 22.60 -26.50 -1.42
C ARG A 426 21.77 -25.59 -2.32
N GLY A 427 22.40 -25.06 -3.37
CA GLY A 427 21.74 -24.25 -4.37
C GLY A 427 21.33 -22.90 -3.79
N GLU A 428 20.17 -22.40 -4.21
CA GLU A 428 19.56 -21.19 -3.63
C GLU A 428 19.18 -21.37 -2.16
N ALA A 429 18.99 -22.60 -1.68
CA ALA A 429 18.72 -22.86 -0.27
C ALA A 429 19.96 -22.77 0.65
N ALA A 430 21.17 -22.61 0.11
CA ALA A 430 22.39 -22.79 0.88
C ALA A 430 22.61 -21.66 1.90
N GLY A 431 22.45 -21.97 3.18
CA GLY A 431 22.59 -21.00 4.28
C GLY A 431 21.27 -20.53 4.85
N ASP A 432 20.15 -20.83 4.17
CA ASP A 432 18.81 -20.49 4.61
C ASP A 432 18.47 -21.09 5.97
N ARG A 433 17.60 -20.38 6.69
CA ARG A 433 17.00 -20.81 7.95
C ARG A 433 15.49 -20.70 7.87
N TYR A 434 14.81 -21.75 8.33
CA TYR A 434 13.36 -21.87 8.25
C TYR A 434 12.72 -21.81 9.64
N ILE A 435 11.63 -21.08 9.78
CA ILE A 435 10.86 -20.99 11.03
C ILE A 435 9.38 -21.07 10.68
N ALA A 436 8.64 -21.94 11.36
CA ALA A 436 7.18 -22.04 11.22
C ALA A 436 6.74 -22.10 9.75
N VAL A 437 7.26 -23.08 9.01
CA VAL A 437 6.88 -23.37 7.62
C VAL A 437 6.53 -24.84 7.51
N GLU A 438 5.46 -25.17 6.79
CA GLU A 438 4.90 -26.52 6.73
C GLU A 438 5.17 -27.19 5.39
N ASP A 439 5.23 -26.43 4.31
CA ASP A 439 5.24 -26.96 2.95
C ASP A 439 6.52 -26.57 2.19
N ILE A 440 6.94 -27.44 1.28
CA ILE A 440 8.16 -27.27 0.46
C ILE A 440 7.80 -27.48 -1.01
N VAL A 441 8.20 -26.54 -1.85
CA VAL A 441 8.20 -26.70 -3.31
C VAL A 441 9.63 -26.66 -3.83
N GLY A 442 10.06 -27.75 -4.44
CA GLY A 442 11.34 -27.94 -5.09
C GLY A 442 11.48 -27.14 -6.39
N SER A 443 12.67 -27.24 -6.96
CA SER A 443 13.09 -26.67 -8.23
C SER A 443 12.73 -27.60 -9.40
N ARG A 444 13.30 -27.36 -10.59
CA ARG A 444 13.17 -28.29 -11.74
C ARG A 444 14.39 -29.21 -11.89
N PHE A 445 15.17 -29.36 -10.83
CA PHE A 445 16.44 -30.08 -10.80
C PHE A 445 16.43 -31.10 -9.67
N HIS A 446 17.47 -31.92 -9.59
CA HIS A 446 17.54 -33.07 -8.68
C HIS A 446 17.68 -32.64 -7.21
N ASP A 447 16.56 -32.51 -6.53
CA ASP A 447 16.43 -31.93 -5.21
C ASP A 447 16.50 -32.99 -4.11
N VAL A 448 16.76 -32.51 -2.89
CA VAL A 448 16.64 -33.29 -1.66
C VAL A 448 15.74 -32.51 -0.72
N LEU A 449 14.52 -33.01 -0.52
CA LEU A 449 13.46 -32.33 0.21
C LEU A 449 13.04 -33.19 1.40
N ILE A 450 13.32 -32.69 2.61
CA ILE A 450 13.09 -33.41 3.87
C ILE A 450 12.13 -32.58 4.73
N GLY A 451 10.99 -33.20 5.09
CA GLY A 451 9.99 -32.64 5.99
C GLY A 451 10.40 -32.66 7.46
N ASP A 452 9.43 -32.51 8.35
CA ASP A 452 9.61 -32.54 9.80
C ASP A 452 8.64 -33.51 10.50
N VAL A 453 8.25 -33.24 11.74
CA VAL A 453 7.34 -34.14 12.48
C VAL A 453 5.87 -33.78 12.29
N ARG A 454 5.57 -32.69 11.57
CA ARG A 454 4.23 -32.18 11.29
C ARG A 454 3.83 -32.63 9.89
N ALA A 455 2.54 -32.51 9.57
CA ALA A 455 2.07 -32.79 8.23
C ALA A 455 2.66 -31.78 7.23
N ASN A 456 3.40 -32.28 6.24
CA ASN A 456 4.01 -31.48 5.19
C ASN A 456 3.37 -31.76 3.83
N LYS A 457 3.31 -30.75 2.96
CA LYS A 457 3.18 -30.94 1.52
C LYS A 457 4.53 -30.70 0.87
N ILE A 458 5.04 -31.71 0.16
CA ILE A 458 6.34 -31.64 -0.51
C ILE A 458 6.14 -31.94 -1.99
N VAL A 459 6.56 -31.01 -2.85
CA VAL A 459 6.47 -31.13 -4.31
C VAL A 459 7.86 -31.02 -4.91
N GLY A 460 8.36 -32.07 -5.56
CA GLY A 460 9.66 -32.09 -6.26
C GLY A 460 9.67 -31.26 -7.55
N ASN A 461 8.55 -31.24 -8.27
CA ASN A 461 8.35 -30.68 -9.61
C ASN A 461 9.08 -31.41 -10.73
N GLY A 462 10.39 -31.30 -10.85
CA GLY A 462 11.07 -31.96 -11.96
C GLY A 462 12.53 -32.24 -11.68
N GLY A 463 13.09 -33.20 -12.40
CA GLY A 463 14.40 -33.75 -12.02
C GLY A 463 14.21 -35.04 -11.24
N ARG A 464 15.31 -35.67 -10.83
CA ARG A 464 15.28 -36.85 -9.98
C ARG A 464 15.43 -36.43 -8.53
N ASP A 465 14.32 -36.44 -7.81
CA ASP A 465 14.23 -35.90 -6.46
C ASP A 465 14.31 -37.00 -5.40
N LEU A 466 14.81 -36.63 -4.23
CA LEU A 466 14.70 -37.44 -3.02
C LEU A 466 13.77 -36.72 -2.06
N ILE A 467 12.64 -37.37 -1.75
CA ILE A 467 11.59 -36.83 -0.89
C ILE A 467 11.44 -37.72 0.35
N ASP A 468 11.51 -37.11 1.52
CA ASP A 468 11.41 -37.77 2.82
C ASP A 468 10.47 -36.94 3.70
N GLY A 469 9.20 -37.36 3.82
CA GLY A 469 8.16 -36.64 4.56
C GLY A 469 8.44 -36.53 6.06
N ARG A 470 9.08 -37.56 6.63
CA ARG A 470 9.32 -37.74 8.07
C ARG A 470 8.00 -37.95 8.84
N GLY A 471 7.87 -37.36 10.02
CA GLY A 471 6.68 -37.58 10.84
C GLY A 471 5.48 -36.82 10.27
N GLY A 472 4.32 -36.95 10.89
CA GLY A 472 3.10 -36.34 10.36
C GLY A 472 2.41 -37.19 9.30
N ASN A 473 1.33 -36.63 8.75
CA ASN A 473 0.58 -37.22 7.63
C ASN A 473 0.90 -36.39 6.39
N ASP A 474 1.81 -36.88 5.55
CA ASP A 474 2.39 -36.05 4.50
C ASP A 474 1.70 -36.24 3.16
N HIS A 475 1.81 -35.21 2.32
CA HIS A 475 1.37 -35.24 0.93
C HIS A 475 2.56 -34.97 0.01
N LEU A 476 3.02 -36.03 -0.65
CA LEU A 476 4.28 -36.07 -1.38
C LEU A 476 4.00 -36.19 -2.87
N SER A 477 4.65 -35.35 -3.67
CA SER A 477 4.60 -35.38 -5.13
C SER A 477 6.02 -35.25 -5.68
N GLY A 478 6.44 -36.21 -6.50
CA GLY A 478 7.75 -36.21 -7.15
C GLY A 478 7.78 -35.26 -8.35
N GLY A 479 6.71 -35.28 -9.14
CA GLY A 479 6.62 -34.56 -10.40
C GLY A 479 7.27 -35.33 -11.54
N ALA A 480 7.96 -34.62 -12.45
CA ALA A 480 8.58 -35.22 -13.62
C ALA A 480 9.99 -35.70 -13.31
N GLY A 481 10.19 -37.00 -13.20
CA GLY A 481 11.46 -37.48 -12.68
C GLY A 481 11.52 -38.98 -12.57
N ALA A 482 12.63 -39.46 -12.01
CA ALA A 482 12.74 -40.83 -11.50
C ALA A 482 12.97 -40.72 -10.00
N ASP A 483 11.92 -40.41 -9.28
CA ASP A 483 11.99 -39.86 -7.93
C ASP A 483 12.13 -40.96 -6.89
N VAL A 484 12.55 -40.57 -5.69
CA VAL A 484 12.75 -41.51 -4.59
C VAL A 484 12.02 -41.00 -3.35
N PHE A 485 10.93 -41.68 -3.00
CA PHE A 485 10.19 -41.46 -1.76
C PHE A 485 10.77 -42.33 -0.65
N VAL A 486 11.10 -41.76 0.50
CA VAL A 486 11.76 -42.46 1.60
C VAL A 486 10.80 -42.65 2.77
N PHE A 487 10.64 -43.88 3.25
CA PHE A 487 9.84 -44.21 4.43
C PHE A 487 10.64 -45.05 5.42
N GLY A 488 10.48 -44.79 6.72
CA GLY A 488 11.24 -45.45 7.79
C GLY A 488 10.47 -45.52 9.11
N PRO A 489 10.97 -46.28 10.10
CA PRO A 489 10.26 -46.54 11.34
C PRO A 489 10.15 -45.29 12.21
N GLY A 490 8.95 -45.02 12.74
CA GLY A 490 8.66 -43.83 13.57
C GLY A 490 8.78 -42.51 12.80
N ARG A 491 8.71 -42.57 11.46
CA ARG A 491 8.87 -41.47 10.50
C ARG A 491 7.83 -41.57 9.38
N THR A 492 6.65 -42.11 9.67
CA THR A 492 5.54 -42.24 8.73
C THR A 492 4.29 -42.30 9.59
N HIS A 493 3.21 -41.61 9.26
CA HIS A 493 1.90 -41.93 9.81
C HIS A 493 1.01 -42.36 8.66
N ARG A 494 0.09 -41.51 8.20
CA ARG A 494 -0.65 -41.72 6.97
C ARG A 494 -0.13 -40.78 5.90
N ASP A 495 0.82 -41.26 5.12
CA ASP A 495 1.44 -40.48 4.05
C ASP A 495 0.83 -40.86 2.70
N ILE A 496 0.75 -39.86 1.82
CA ILE A 496 0.18 -39.97 0.49
C ILE A 496 1.28 -39.65 -0.52
N ILE A 497 1.51 -40.55 -1.47
CA ILE A 497 2.22 -40.25 -2.71
C ILE A 497 1.18 -39.99 -3.79
N ALA A 498 1.15 -38.76 -4.32
CA ALA A 498 0.08 -38.24 -5.15
C ALA A 498 0.22 -38.56 -6.65
N ASP A 499 1.43 -38.80 -7.12
CA ASP A 499 1.76 -38.82 -8.56
C ASP A 499 2.73 -39.95 -8.95
N PHE A 500 2.75 -41.04 -8.20
CA PHE A 500 3.71 -42.12 -8.37
C PHE A 500 3.72 -42.68 -9.82
N GLY A 501 4.87 -42.60 -10.48
CA GLY A 501 5.08 -43.08 -11.85
C GLY A 501 4.44 -42.21 -12.94
N LEU A 502 3.94 -41.01 -12.61
CA LEU A 502 3.50 -40.04 -13.60
C LEU A 502 4.73 -39.41 -14.30
N GLY A 503 4.74 -39.37 -15.64
CA GLY A 503 5.84 -38.78 -16.42
C GLY A 503 6.69 -39.76 -17.24
N GLY A 504 6.44 -41.07 -17.12
CA GLY A 504 7.01 -42.09 -18.02
C GLY A 504 8.43 -42.53 -17.68
N VAL A 505 8.90 -42.26 -16.46
CA VAL A 505 10.13 -42.80 -15.88
C VAL A 505 9.78 -43.38 -14.50
N ASP A 506 10.43 -44.47 -14.10
CA ASP A 506 10.04 -45.22 -12.91
C ASP A 506 10.52 -44.54 -11.62
N ASP A 507 9.55 -44.17 -10.76
CA ASP A 507 9.80 -43.77 -9.39
C ASP A 507 10.15 -44.96 -8.50
N HIS A 508 10.82 -44.67 -7.39
CA HIS A 508 11.21 -45.65 -6.41
C HIS A 508 10.73 -45.30 -5.01
N ILE A 509 10.42 -46.34 -4.23
CA ILE A 509 10.11 -46.23 -2.81
C ILE A 509 11.25 -46.87 -2.02
N ARG A 510 11.98 -46.07 -1.26
CA ARG A 510 13.03 -46.53 -0.36
C ARG A 510 12.44 -46.90 1.00
N MET A 511 12.49 -48.20 1.30
CA MET A 511 12.04 -48.80 2.55
C MET A 511 13.19 -48.79 3.57
N ALA A 512 13.44 -47.64 4.20
CA ALA A 512 14.50 -47.44 5.18
C ALA A 512 14.12 -48.03 6.57
N GLY A 513 13.74 -49.30 6.60
CA GLY A 513 13.33 -50.04 7.81
C GLY A 513 11.85 -49.92 8.18
N PHE A 514 11.02 -49.28 7.33
CA PHE A 514 9.57 -49.18 7.53
C PHE A 514 8.93 -50.56 7.76
N GLY A 515 8.14 -50.69 8.82
CA GLY A 515 7.49 -51.95 9.24
C GLY A 515 8.43 -53.13 9.53
N GLY A 516 9.75 -52.92 9.56
CA GLY A 516 10.75 -53.98 9.60
C GLY A 516 10.75 -54.88 8.36
N TYR A 517 10.27 -54.37 7.22
CA TYR A 517 10.26 -55.13 5.97
C TYR A 517 11.66 -55.12 5.33
N GLU A 518 12.33 -56.28 5.31
CA GLU A 518 13.67 -56.45 4.73
C GLU A 518 13.62 -56.97 3.29
N THR A 519 12.45 -57.45 2.84
CA THR A 519 12.27 -58.03 1.50
C THR A 519 10.95 -57.63 0.88
N TYR A 520 10.92 -57.56 -0.46
CA TYR A 520 9.70 -57.33 -1.24
C TYR A 520 8.61 -58.34 -0.90
N ARG A 521 8.96 -59.62 -0.65
CA ARG A 521 7.96 -60.64 -0.28
C ARG A 521 7.24 -60.34 1.02
N GLN A 522 7.95 -59.83 2.03
CA GLN A 522 7.34 -59.43 3.29
C GLN A 522 6.44 -58.20 3.09
N LEU A 523 6.93 -57.20 2.37
CA LEU A 523 6.17 -56.00 2.04
C LEU A 523 4.89 -56.33 1.27
N ARG A 524 5.00 -57.13 0.22
CA ARG A 524 3.90 -57.48 -0.71
C ARG A 524 2.72 -58.15 -0.02
N ASN A 525 2.96 -58.86 1.09
CA ASN A 525 1.91 -59.49 1.89
C ASN A 525 1.08 -58.48 2.71
N ASN A 526 1.55 -57.24 2.86
CA ASN A 526 0.89 -56.16 3.59
C ASN A 526 0.37 -55.04 2.67
N MET A 527 0.46 -55.24 1.35
CA MET A 527 -0.14 -54.32 0.38
C MET A 527 -1.57 -54.72 0.05
N THR A 528 -2.45 -53.73 0.00
CA THR A 528 -3.86 -53.90 -0.39
C THR A 528 -4.25 -52.87 -1.45
N GLN A 529 -5.20 -53.22 -2.32
CA GLN A 529 -5.81 -52.27 -3.24
C GLN A 529 -7.12 -51.78 -2.60
N SER A 530 -7.33 -50.46 -2.56
CA SER A 530 -8.56 -49.85 -2.08
C SER A 530 -8.91 -48.66 -2.98
N GLU A 531 -10.12 -48.65 -3.53
CA GLU A 531 -10.68 -47.50 -4.27
C GLU A 531 -9.87 -46.91 -5.44
N GLY A 532 -8.85 -47.62 -5.94
CA GLY A 532 -7.96 -47.13 -7.00
C GLY A 532 -6.51 -46.93 -6.52
N ASP A 533 -6.30 -46.96 -5.22
CA ASP A 533 -5.02 -46.69 -4.56
C ASP A 533 -4.38 -47.97 -4.01
N VAL A 534 -3.07 -47.93 -3.81
CA VAL A 534 -2.35 -48.97 -3.06
C VAL A 534 -2.10 -48.49 -1.64
N HIS A 535 -2.48 -49.34 -0.69
CA HIS A 535 -2.26 -49.13 0.73
C HIS A 535 -1.19 -50.10 1.23
N ILE A 536 -0.13 -49.58 1.84
CA ILE A 536 0.94 -50.34 2.47
C ILE A 536 0.95 -50.00 3.96
N GLY A 537 0.34 -50.87 4.76
CA GLY A 537 0.30 -50.69 6.22
C GLY A 537 1.43 -51.45 6.92
N ASP A 538 1.80 -51.00 8.11
CA ASP A 538 2.71 -51.73 8.99
C ASP A 538 2.06 -52.20 10.31
N ARG A 539 2.87 -52.72 11.24
CA ARG A 539 2.36 -53.24 12.54
C ARG A 539 2.21 -52.15 13.59
N ASP A 540 2.85 -51.01 13.41
CA ASP A 540 2.83 -49.90 14.35
C ASP A 540 1.66 -48.94 14.05
N GLY A 541 0.99 -49.14 12.91
CA GLY A 541 -0.23 -48.43 12.50
C GLY A 541 0.02 -47.40 11.40
N ASP A 542 1.25 -47.36 10.87
CA ASP A 542 1.65 -46.47 9.79
C ASP A 542 1.11 -47.00 8.46
N LEU A 543 0.84 -46.08 7.54
CA LEU A 543 0.19 -46.33 6.27
C LEU A 543 0.77 -45.43 5.18
N ILE A 544 1.32 -46.06 4.14
CA ILE A 544 1.66 -45.39 2.90
C ILE A 544 0.48 -45.61 1.93
N VAL A 545 -0.05 -44.53 1.40
CA VAL A 545 -1.05 -44.53 0.33
C VAL A 545 -0.37 -44.06 -0.95
N ILE A 546 -0.51 -44.86 -2.02
CA ILE A 546 -0.03 -44.50 -3.35
C ILE A 546 -1.27 -44.29 -4.21
N GLU A 547 -1.57 -43.03 -4.52
CA GLU A 547 -2.79 -42.66 -5.24
C GLU A 547 -2.75 -43.13 -6.70
N ASP A 548 -3.94 -43.45 -7.22
CA ASP A 548 -4.17 -43.77 -8.64
C ASP A 548 -3.25 -44.87 -9.21
N THR A 549 -2.78 -45.76 -8.33
CA THR A 549 -1.80 -46.80 -8.65
C THR A 549 -2.42 -48.18 -8.53
N LEU A 550 -2.17 -49.03 -9.53
CA LEU A 550 -2.60 -50.43 -9.49
C LEU A 550 -1.57 -51.29 -8.76
N LEU A 551 -2.00 -52.09 -7.79
CA LEU A 551 -1.12 -53.00 -7.04
C LEU A 551 -0.33 -53.98 -7.93
N ALA A 552 -0.84 -54.27 -9.12
CA ALA A 552 -0.17 -55.15 -10.08
C ALA A 552 1.06 -54.51 -10.75
N THR A 553 1.19 -53.17 -10.74
CA THR A 553 2.32 -52.45 -11.35
C THR A 553 3.49 -52.28 -10.39
N LEU A 554 3.28 -52.50 -9.08
CA LEU A 554 4.31 -52.37 -8.06
C LEU A 554 5.10 -53.67 -7.87
N ASP A 555 6.09 -53.90 -8.74
CA ASP A 555 6.99 -55.05 -8.66
C ASP A 555 8.18 -54.82 -7.71
N ARG A 556 9.15 -55.74 -7.71
CA ARG A 556 10.31 -55.67 -6.82
C ARG A 556 11.22 -54.47 -7.09
N ASP A 557 11.32 -54.02 -8.34
CA ASP A 557 12.31 -53.03 -8.76
C ASP A 557 11.88 -51.60 -8.36
N VAL A 558 10.59 -51.40 -8.10
CA VAL A 558 10.06 -50.19 -7.45
C VAL A 558 10.65 -49.97 -6.05
N PHE A 559 10.90 -51.04 -5.29
CA PHE A 559 11.24 -50.93 -3.87
C PHE A 559 12.74 -51.09 -3.64
N LEU A 560 13.33 -50.08 -3.00
CA LEU A 560 14.72 -50.09 -2.57
C LEU A 560 14.78 -50.46 -1.08
N PHE A 561 15.24 -51.67 -0.78
CA PHE A 561 15.51 -52.13 0.58
C PHE A 561 16.96 -51.79 0.94
N ALA A 562 17.17 -51.20 2.12
CA ALA A 562 18.49 -50.90 2.67
C ALA A 562 19.02 -52.05 3.51
#